data_AF-A0A4R0PNW4-F1
#
_entry.id   AF-A0A4R0PNW4-F1
#
_cell.length_a   1.000
_cell.length_b   1.000
_cell.length_c   1.000
_cell.angle_alpha   90.00
_cell.angle_beta   90.00
_cell.angle_gamma   90.00
#
_symmetry.space_group_name_H-M   'P 1'
#
loop_
_entity.id
_entity.type
_entity.pdbx_description
1 polymer ?
#
loop_
_entity_poly.entity_id
_entity_poly.type
_entity_poly.pdbx_seq_one_letter_code
_entity_poly.pdbx_strand_id
1 'polypeptide(L)'
;MDIDMTDDSCAIVDIIAYFPNTEKCGANKQLANLYMCREDLTGDTLYVFADCDSEKSIPFDRGVCIMRSDIKSEVPKEIVVSIPDNFIIPNGAKYVFSNLFWLVD
;
A
#
# COMPACT_ATOMS: atom_id res chain seq x y z
N MET A 1 -35.41 -6.73 -7.84
CA MET A 1 -34.65 -6.02 -6.79
C MET A 1 -33.23 -6.06 -7.25
N ASP A 2 -32.82 -5.01 -7.93
CA ASP A 2 -31.49 -4.87 -8.49
C ASP A 2 -30.51 -4.74 -7.31
N ILE A 3 -29.64 -5.74 -7.17
CA ILE A 3 -28.49 -5.63 -6.28
C ILE A 3 -27.51 -4.75 -7.06
N ASP A 4 -27.49 -3.48 -6.69
CA ASP A 4 -26.43 -2.54 -7.08
C ASP A 4 -25.13 -3.09 -6.50
N MET A 5 -24.41 -3.88 -7.31
CA MET A 5 -23.02 -4.25 -7.03
C MET A 5 -22.24 -2.96 -7.16
N THR A 6 -22.15 -2.21 -6.05
CA THR A 6 -21.22 -1.11 -5.92
C THR A 6 -19.86 -1.60 -6.39
N ASP A 7 -19.42 -0.98 -7.47
CA ASP A 7 -18.18 -1.17 -8.21
C ASP A 7 -16.97 -1.00 -7.28
N ASP A 8 -16.70 -2.01 -6.45
CA ASP A 8 -15.50 -2.09 -5.61
C ASP A 8 -14.32 -2.41 -6.53
N SER A 9 -13.97 -1.41 -7.34
CA SER A 9 -12.90 -1.47 -8.31
C SER A 9 -11.59 -1.75 -7.58
N CYS A 10 -10.93 -2.83 -7.98
CA CYS A 10 -9.63 -3.26 -7.49
C CYS A 10 -8.56 -2.87 -8.50
N ALA A 11 -7.47 -2.25 -8.04
CA ALA A 11 -6.25 -2.16 -8.83
C ALA A 11 -5.35 -3.36 -8.49
N ILE A 12 -5.15 -4.26 -9.46
CA ILE A 12 -4.26 -5.41 -9.31
C ILE A 12 -2.82 -4.94 -9.49
N VAL A 13 -1.98 -5.28 -8.52
CA VAL A 13 -0.57 -4.89 -8.51
C VAL A 13 0.32 -6.06 -8.09
N ASP A 14 1.58 -6.01 -8.52
CA ASP A 14 2.66 -6.84 -8.01
C ASP A 14 3.53 -6.03 -7.04
N ILE A 15 3.92 -6.61 -5.91
CA ILE A 15 4.86 -6.00 -4.97
C ILE A 15 6.28 -6.22 -5.50
N ILE A 16 6.97 -5.14 -5.85
CA ILE A 16 8.37 -5.14 -6.30
C ILE A 16 9.33 -5.07 -5.11
N ALA A 17 8.98 -4.26 -4.11
CA ALA A 17 9.75 -4.12 -2.89
C ALA A 17 8.84 -3.84 -1.70
N TYR A 18 9.25 -4.31 -0.52
CA TYR A 18 8.54 -4.11 0.73
C TYR A 18 9.49 -3.64 1.82
N PHE A 19 9.10 -2.57 2.50
CA PHE A 19 9.82 -1.96 3.60
C PHE A 19 8.88 -1.90 4.82
N PRO A 20 8.83 -2.98 5.62
CA PRO A 20 8.12 -2.97 6.89
C PRO A 20 8.74 -1.94 7.83
N ASN A 21 7.91 -1.28 8.61
CA ASN A 21 8.40 -0.44 9.69
C ASN A 21 9.10 -1.28 10.76
N THR A 22 10.25 -0.83 11.21
CA THR A 22 11.04 -1.53 12.25
C THR A 22 10.69 -1.07 13.66
N GLU A 23 10.01 0.06 13.81
CA GLU A 23 9.55 0.56 15.09
C GLU A 23 8.19 -0.05 15.47
N LYS A 24 7.94 -0.23 16.78
CA LYS A 24 6.62 -0.64 17.25
C LYS A 24 5.60 0.46 16.92
N CYS A 25 4.53 0.08 16.24
CA CYS A 25 3.41 0.96 15.93
C CYS A 25 2.87 1.59 17.24
N GLY A 26 2.97 2.91 17.35
CA GLY A 26 2.67 3.64 18.59
C GLY A 26 1.84 4.89 18.33
N ALA A 27 1.24 5.46 19.39
CA ALA A 27 0.23 6.52 19.27
C ALA A 27 0.79 7.90 18.83
N ASN A 28 2.10 8.13 18.94
CA ASN A 28 2.69 9.48 18.81
C ASN A 28 3.24 9.80 17.41
N LYS A 29 3.44 8.79 16.55
CA LYS A 29 3.92 8.97 15.18
C LYS A 29 3.08 8.12 14.26
N GLN A 30 2.70 8.68 13.12
CA GLN A 30 2.00 7.91 12.10
C GLN A 30 3.01 7.10 11.30
N LEU A 31 3.38 5.96 11.87
CA LEU A 31 4.23 4.98 11.23
C LEU A 31 3.46 4.29 10.10
N ALA A 32 4.15 4.01 9.01
CA ALA A 32 3.59 3.26 7.89
C ALA A 32 4.57 2.20 7.40
N ASN A 33 4.00 1.18 6.78
CA ASN A 33 4.70 0.21 5.95
C ASN A 33 4.74 0.75 4.52
N LEU A 34 5.87 0.64 3.83
CA LEU A 34 5.98 1.07 2.43
C LEU A 34 6.08 -0.14 1.50
N TYR A 35 5.20 -0.18 0.50
CA TYR A 35 5.28 -1.10 -0.62
C TYR A 35 5.55 -0.32 -1.89
N MET A 36 6.46 -0.84 -2.71
CA MET A 36 6.63 -0.39 -4.08
C MET A 36 5.98 -1.42 -4.97
N CYS A 37 4.88 -1.04 -5.61
CA CYS A 37 4.09 -1.94 -6.42
C CYS A 37 4.19 -1.55 -7.90
N ARG A 38 4.01 -2.52 -8.79
CA ARG A 38 3.79 -2.31 -10.22
C ARG A 38 2.33 -2.60 -10.52
N GLU A 39 1.60 -1.65 -11.09
CA GLU A 39 0.24 -1.90 -11.56
C GLU A 39 0.26 -2.84 -12.77
N ASP A 40 -0.58 -3.87 -12.74
CA ASP A 40 -0.59 -4.90 -13.79
C ASP A 40 -1.08 -4.36 -15.14
N LEU A 41 -2.08 -3.45 -15.13
CA LEU A 41 -2.68 -2.92 -16.36
C LEU A 41 -1.80 -1.89 -17.08
N THR A 42 -1.17 -0.98 -16.33
CA THR A 42 -0.40 0.14 -16.91
C THR A 42 1.11 -0.10 -16.90
N GLY A 43 1.60 -0.98 -16.02
CA GLY A 43 3.02 -1.14 -15.73
C GLY A 43 3.62 -0.02 -14.87
N ASP A 44 2.82 0.93 -14.40
CA ASP A 44 3.30 2.05 -13.59
C ASP A 44 3.74 1.61 -12.20
N THR A 45 4.77 2.28 -11.67
CA THR A 45 5.18 2.11 -10.27
C THR A 45 4.31 2.98 -9.35
N LEU A 46 3.72 2.35 -8.34
CA LEU A 46 2.91 2.99 -7.30
C LEU A 46 3.52 2.72 -5.92
N TYR A 47 3.67 3.77 -5.12
CA TYR A 47 4.12 3.67 -3.74
C TYR A 47 2.90 3.57 -2.82
N VAL A 48 2.77 2.48 -2.09
CA VAL A 48 1.62 2.23 -1.21
C VAL A 48 2.09 2.35 0.23
N PHE A 49 1.53 3.34 0.94
CA PHE A 49 1.73 3.55 2.36
C PHE A 49 0.61 2.87 3.12
N ALA A 50 0.87 1.67 3.62
CA ALA A 50 -0.10 0.91 4.40
C ALA A 50 0.07 1.19 5.90
N ASP A 51 -0.94 0.79 6.66
CA ASP A 51 -0.87 0.89 8.12
C ASP A 51 0.33 0.14 8.67
N CYS A 52 0.93 0.74 9.70
CA CYS A 52 1.95 0.06 10.49
C CYS A 52 1.32 -1.17 11.11
N ASP A 53 1.78 -2.31 10.64
CA ASP A 53 1.43 -3.61 11.16
C ASP A 53 2.70 -4.45 11.12
N SER A 54 3.33 -4.62 12.28
CA SER A 54 4.55 -5.40 12.44
C SER A 54 4.31 -6.90 12.34
N GLU A 55 3.06 -7.35 12.36
CA GLU A 55 2.68 -8.76 12.31
C GLU A 55 2.22 -9.21 10.91
N LYS A 56 1.89 -8.26 10.02
CA LYS A 56 1.64 -8.54 8.61
C LYS A 56 2.91 -8.98 7.90
N SER A 57 3.14 -10.28 7.92
CA SER A 57 3.94 -10.97 6.91
C SER A 57 3.18 -10.93 5.58
N ILE A 58 3.89 -10.57 4.51
CA ILE A 58 3.39 -10.55 3.13
C ILE A 58 3.85 -11.89 2.54
N PRO A 59 2.99 -12.93 2.53
CA PRO A 59 3.38 -14.26 2.05
C PRO A 59 3.65 -14.32 0.54
N PHE A 60 3.16 -13.36 -0.24
CA PHE A 60 3.26 -13.35 -1.70
C PHE A 60 3.49 -11.95 -2.26
N ASP A 61 4.20 -11.87 -3.38
CA ASP A 61 4.60 -10.64 -4.08
C ASP A 61 3.76 -10.35 -5.33
N ARG A 62 2.77 -11.19 -5.67
CA ARG A 62 1.98 -11.08 -6.90
C ARG A 62 0.49 -11.16 -6.67
N GLY A 63 -0.28 -10.54 -7.57
CA GLY A 63 -1.73 -10.64 -7.57
C GLY A 63 -2.37 -10.06 -6.31
N VAL A 64 -1.79 -8.98 -5.78
CA VAL A 64 -2.39 -8.24 -4.67
C VAL A 64 -3.28 -7.13 -5.19
N CYS A 65 -4.26 -6.77 -4.38
CA CYS A 65 -5.28 -5.80 -4.71
C CYS A 65 -5.14 -4.56 -3.83
N ILE A 66 -5.19 -3.39 -4.46
CA ILE A 66 -5.49 -2.12 -3.80
C ILE A 66 -6.99 -1.88 -3.99
N MET A 67 -7.75 -2.04 -2.91
CA MET A 67 -9.20 -1.83 -2.91
C MET A 67 -9.49 -0.34 -2.88
N ARG A 68 -10.31 0.15 -3.82
CA ARG A 68 -10.71 1.56 -3.85
C ARG A 68 -11.37 2.01 -2.53
N SER A 69 -12.13 1.12 -1.90
CA SER A 69 -12.81 1.37 -0.62
C SER A 69 -11.87 1.52 0.58
N ASP A 70 -10.63 1.01 0.50
CA ASP A 70 -9.63 1.11 1.56
C ASP A 70 -8.67 2.31 1.36
N ILE A 71 -8.70 2.94 0.18
CA ILE A 71 -7.92 4.15 -0.07
C ILE A 71 -8.33 5.24 0.92
N LYS A 72 -7.38 5.68 1.74
CA LYS A 72 -7.61 6.72 2.74
C LYS A 72 -7.77 8.06 2.05
N SER A 73 -8.95 8.66 2.22
CA SER A 73 -9.25 10.01 1.77
C SER A 73 -8.58 11.07 2.65
N GLU A 74 -8.46 10.80 3.95
CA GLU A 74 -7.75 11.64 4.90
C GLU A 74 -6.27 11.28 4.91
N VAL A 75 -5.51 11.98 4.08
CA VAL A 75 -4.06 11.81 3.99
C VAL A 75 -3.40 12.53 5.17
N PRO A 76 -2.58 11.83 5.98
CA PRO A 76 -1.86 12.45 7.08
C PRO A 76 -0.85 13.50 6.59
N LYS A 77 -0.63 14.53 7.41
CA LYS A 77 0.33 15.61 7.09
C LYS A 77 1.78 15.10 7.03
N GLU A 78 2.08 14.10 7.85
CA GLU A 78 3.41 13.51 7.95
C GLU A 78 3.27 12.02 8.29
N ILE A 79 4.13 11.20 7.71
CA ILE A 79 4.31 9.80 8.07
C ILE A 79 5.79 9.47 8.18
N VAL A 80 6.07 8.39 8.91
CA VAL A 80 7.43 7.88 9.07
C VAL A 80 7.48 6.44 8.55
N VAL A 81 8.42 6.18 7.65
CA VAL A 81 8.69 4.86 7.05
C VAL A 81 10.15 4.49 7.26
N SER A 82 10.43 3.20 7.38
CA SER A 82 11.77 2.66 7.50
C SER A 82 12.25 2.20 6.12
N ILE A 83 13.19 2.90 5.49
CA ILE A 83 13.74 2.57 4.17
C ILE A 83 15.28 2.51 4.23
N PRO A 84 15.95 1.79 3.31
CA PRO A 84 17.40 1.83 3.18
C PRO A 84 17.92 3.25 2.89
N ASP A 85 19.12 3.60 3.39
CA ASP A 85 19.71 4.93 3.22
C ASP A 85 19.91 5.36 1.76
N ASN A 86 20.05 4.39 0.85
CA ASN A 86 20.22 4.62 -0.58
C ASN A 86 18.89 4.59 -1.36
N PHE A 87 17.75 4.39 -0.69
CA PHE A 87 16.45 4.38 -1.32
C PHE A 87 15.93 5.80 -1.48
N ILE A 88 15.54 6.15 -2.71
CA ILE A 88 15.02 7.47 -3.05
C ILE A 88 13.69 7.27 -3.76
N ILE A 89 12.62 7.85 -3.20
CA ILE A 89 11.35 7.97 -3.92
C ILE A 89 11.52 9.12 -4.93
N PRO A 90 11.35 8.86 -6.24
CA PRO A 90 11.48 9.89 -7.26
C PRO A 90 10.49 11.04 -7.03
N ASN A 91 10.92 12.26 -7.34
CA ASN A 91 10.01 13.40 -7.31
C ASN A 91 8.87 13.20 -8.33
N GLY A 92 7.62 13.45 -7.91
CA GLY A 92 6.43 13.21 -8.72
C GLY A 92 5.99 11.75 -8.82
N ALA A 93 6.57 10.85 -8.00
CA ALA A 93 6.09 9.47 -7.89
C ALA A 93 4.61 9.42 -7.47
N LYS A 94 3.87 8.48 -8.06
CA LYS A 94 2.48 8.20 -7.69
C LYS A 94 2.46 7.45 -6.36
N TYR A 95 1.57 7.84 -5.46
CA TYR A 95 1.40 7.14 -4.20
C TYR A 95 -0.05 7.05 -3.77
N VAL A 96 -0.33 6.12 -2.86
CA VAL A 96 -1.63 5.95 -2.22
C VAL A 96 -1.45 5.51 -0.77
N PHE A 97 -2.39 5.88 0.09
CA PHE A 97 -2.49 5.39 1.45
C PHE A 97 -3.56 4.30 1.49
N SER A 98 -3.16 3.04 1.60
CA SER A 98 -4.06 1.88 1.57
C SER A 98 -3.30 0.64 2.03
N ASN A 99 -4.04 -0.31 2.58
CA ASN A 99 -3.63 -1.69 2.77
C ASN A 99 -3.67 -2.47 1.46
N LEU A 100 -2.85 -3.51 1.37
CA LEU A 100 -2.90 -4.49 0.29
C LEU A 100 -3.75 -5.68 0.72
N PHE A 101 -4.61 -6.14 -0.18
CA PHE A 101 -5.51 -7.28 0.03
C PHE A 101 -5.15 -8.40 -0.94
N TRP A 102 -5.26 -9.63 -0.49
CA TRP A 102 -5.07 -10.78 -1.36
C TRP A 102 -6.29 -10.96 -2.25
N LEU A 103 -6.06 -11.22 -3.54
CA LEU A 103 -7.08 -11.84 -4.38
C LEU A 103 -7.19 -13.30 -3.90
N VAL A 104 -8.18 -13.57 -3.04
CA VAL A 104 -8.50 -14.93 -2.62
C VAL A 104 -9.34 -15.55 -3.73
N ASP A 105 -8.91 -16.71 -4.25
CA ASP A 105 -9.77 -17.58 -5.07
C ASP A 105 -10.94 -18.15 -4.26
#